data_AF-A0A831P1M6-F1
#
_entry.id   AF-A0A831P1M6-F1
#
_cell.length_a   1.000
_cell.length_b   1.000
_cell.length_c   1.000
_cell.angle_alpha   90.00
_cell.angle_beta   90.00
_cell.angle_gamma   90.00
#
_symmetry.space_group_name_H-M   'P 1'
#
loop_
_entity.id
_entity.type
_entity.pdbx_description
1 polymer ?
#
loop_
_entity_poly.entity_id
_entity_poly.type
_entity_poly.pdbx_seq_one_letter_code
_entity_poly.pdbx_strand_id
1 'polypeptide(L)'
;MDYLTDYWLGRGWVHVSQRLRDAIVGRMWEIYNNAFEHSGSEIGMFSCGQHYKKDNDLILSAVDFGQGVPAKIRSFVGRDPRAQDLPADACLRWAFKRGNSTCPEGVARGLGLDLLKEFIQINQGKLEIYSNEGYAIIDKDGERFTNLNISFEGTVVHITLRCDENLYHFNDEADPSY
;
A
#
# COMPACT_ATOMS: atom_id res chain seq x y z
N MET A 1 -3.66 8.35 11.99
CA MET A 1 -4.53 7.17 12.12
C MET A 1 -5.99 7.56 12.05
N ASP A 2 -6.42 8.53 12.86
CA ASP A 2 -7.83 8.98 12.95
C ASP A 2 -8.44 9.36 11.60
N TYR A 3 -7.69 10.01 10.70
CA TYR A 3 -8.17 10.28 9.34
C TYR A 3 -8.59 9.02 8.57
N LEU A 4 -7.75 7.97 8.62
CA LEU A 4 -8.00 6.71 7.90
C LEU A 4 -9.19 5.96 8.51
N THR A 5 -9.26 5.93 9.84
CA THR A 5 -10.31 5.22 10.59
C THR A 5 -11.66 5.92 10.48
N ASP A 6 -11.72 7.24 10.66
CA ASP A 6 -12.98 7.94 10.87
C ASP A 6 -13.51 8.63 9.60
N TYR A 7 -12.60 9.12 8.74
CA TYR A 7 -12.96 9.95 7.59
C TYR A 7 -12.88 9.22 6.26
N TRP A 8 -12.02 8.21 6.14
CA TRP A 8 -11.91 7.41 4.93
C TRP A 8 -12.77 6.14 5.01
N LEU A 9 -12.41 5.16 5.85
CA LEU A 9 -13.18 3.92 5.98
C LEU A 9 -14.37 4.03 6.95
N GLY A 10 -14.34 4.96 7.90
CA GLY A 10 -15.37 5.11 8.94
C GLY A 10 -16.69 5.71 8.49
N ARG A 11 -16.81 6.12 7.21
CA ARG A 11 -18.01 6.78 6.67
C ARG A 11 -19.11 5.81 6.23
N GLY A 12 -18.86 4.50 6.32
CA GLY A 12 -19.81 3.46 5.92
C GLY A 12 -19.96 3.29 4.41
N TRP A 13 -19.00 3.76 3.62
CA TRP A 13 -19.01 3.52 2.15
C TRP A 13 -18.52 2.13 1.76
N VAL A 14 -17.80 1.47 2.67
CA VAL A 14 -17.41 0.06 2.57
C VAL A 14 -17.78 -0.56 3.91
N HIS A 15 -18.62 -1.58 3.91
CA HIS A 15 -19.10 -2.19 5.15
C HIS A 15 -18.09 -3.22 5.65
N VAL A 16 -17.20 -2.80 6.56
CA VAL A 16 -16.20 -3.66 7.21
C VAL A 16 -16.51 -3.78 8.70
N SER A 17 -16.24 -4.95 9.29
CA SER A 17 -16.26 -5.08 10.75
C SER A 17 -15.21 -4.16 11.39
N GLN A 18 -15.41 -3.81 12.67
CA GLN A 18 -14.47 -2.95 13.39
C GLN A 18 -13.05 -3.52 13.38
N ARG A 19 -12.90 -4.82 13.64
CA ARG A 19 -11.57 -5.46 13.70
C ARG A 19 -10.91 -5.50 12.32
N LEU A 20 -11.66 -5.77 11.25
CA LEU A 20 -11.12 -5.72 9.88
C LEU A 20 -10.72 -4.29 9.48
N ARG A 21 -11.55 -3.29 9.80
CA ARG A 21 -11.24 -1.87 9.56
C ARG A 21 -9.93 -1.47 10.22
N ASP A 22 -9.80 -1.74 11.51
CA ASP A 22 -8.63 -1.35 12.29
C ASP A 22 -7.37 -2.06 11.77
N ALA A 23 -7.51 -3.31 11.31
CA ALA A 23 -6.44 -4.03 10.64
C ALA A 23 -6.04 -3.38 9.30
N ILE A 24 -6.99 -3.08 8.40
CA ILE A 24 -6.72 -2.41 7.10
C ILE A 24 -6.03 -1.07 7.33
N VAL A 25 -6.54 -0.24 8.25
CA VAL A 25 -5.96 1.07 8.58
C VAL A 25 -4.54 0.92 9.11
N GLY A 26 -4.30 -0.05 9.99
CA GLY A 26 -2.96 -0.39 10.47
C GLY A 26 -2.00 -0.74 9.33
N ARG A 27 -2.49 -1.45 8.29
CA ARG A 27 -1.63 -1.89 7.17
C ARG A 27 -1.35 -0.79 6.19
N MET A 28 -2.33 0.09 5.94
CA MET A 28 -2.11 1.32 5.19
C MET A 28 -1.07 2.21 5.89
N TRP A 29 -1.13 2.33 7.22
CA TRP A 29 -0.11 3.06 7.99
C TRP A 29 1.28 2.44 7.88
N GLU A 30 1.40 1.10 7.92
CA GLU A 30 2.69 0.43 7.70
C GLU A 30 3.25 0.67 6.30
N ILE A 31 2.41 0.66 5.26
CA ILE A 31 2.82 0.99 3.89
C ILE A 31 3.33 2.43 3.83
N TYR A 32 2.62 3.36 4.47
CA TYR A 32 3.02 4.77 4.52
C TYR A 32 4.34 4.94 5.25
N ASN A 33 4.53 4.31 6.41
CA ASN A 33 5.80 4.36 7.10
C ASN A 33 6.92 3.75 6.25
N ASN A 34 6.73 2.58 5.64
CA ASN A 34 7.81 1.96 4.85
C ASN A 34 8.18 2.75 3.60
N ALA A 35 7.19 3.36 2.93
CA ALA A 35 7.40 4.22 1.76
C ALA A 35 8.03 5.56 2.16
N PHE A 36 7.61 6.16 3.28
CA PHE A 36 7.85 7.58 3.55
C PHE A 36 8.78 7.88 4.72
N GLU A 37 8.86 7.03 5.76
CA GLU A 37 9.61 7.23 7.02
C GLU A 37 11.12 7.48 6.79
N HIS A 38 11.63 7.07 5.63
CA HIS A 38 13.00 7.38 5.17
C HIS A 38 13.06 7.69 3.68
N SER A 39 12.03 8.35 3.17
CA SER A 39 12.03 8.85 1.79
C SER A 39 13.09 9.94 1.58
N GLY A 40 13.48 10.67 2.63
CA GLY A 40 14.30 11.87 2.51
C GLY A 40 13.54 13.06 1.91
N SER A 41 12.20 12.98 1.80
CA SER A 41 11.37 14.07 1.30
C SER A 41 11.45 15.30 2.23
N GLU A 42 11.92 16.44 1.71
CA GLU A 42 12.01 17.70 2.46
C GLU A 42 10.64 18.34 2.72
N ILE A 43 9.67 18.03 1.87
CA ILE A 43 8.30 18.59 1.92
C ILE A 43 7.31 17.62 2.58
N GLY A 44 7.77 16.45 3.02
CA GLY A 44 6.95 15.43 3.66
C GLY A 44 6.08 14.63 2.68
N MET A 45 4.88 14.27 3.13
CA MET A 45 3.92 13.43 2.41
C MET A 45 2.56 14.13 2.34
N PHE A 46 1.91 14.03 1.19
CA PHE A 46 0.54 14.48 0.99
C PHE A 46 -0.37 13.26 0.86
N SER A 47 -1.57 13.32 1.44
CA SER A 47 -2.57 12.26 1.28
C SER A 47 -3.96 12.84 1.12
N CYS A 48 -4.77 12.20 0.28
CA CYS A 48 -6.16 12.57 0.05
C CYS A 48 -7.02 11.32 -0.21
N GLY A 49 -8.18 11.27 0.42
CA GLY A 49 -9.21 10.26 0.19
C GLY A 49 -10.46 10.88 -0.43
N GLN A 50 -11.12 10.14 -1.34
CA GLN A 50 -12.35 10.58 -1.99
C GLN A 50 -13.24 9.39 -2.34
N HIS A 51 -14.54 9.54 -2.09
CA HIS A 51 -15.58 8.65 -2.58
C HIS A 51 -16.14 9.18 -3.92
N TYR A 52 -15.96 8.38 -4.97
CA TYR A 52 -16.47 8.62 -6.32
C TYR A 52 -17.80 7.89 -6.52
N LYS A 53 -18.91 8.55 -6.14
CA LYS A 53 -20.27 7.97 -6.14
C LYS A 53 -20.75 7.38 -7.47
N LYS A 54 -20.22 7.85 -8.60
CA LYS A 54 -20.63 7.37 -9.92
C LYS A 54 -20.00 6.02 -10.25
N ASP A 55 -18.77 5.83 -9.79
CA ASP A 55 -17.97 4.64 -10.05
C ASP A 55 -18.08 3.60 -8.92
N ASN A 56 -18.73 4.00 -7.80
CA ASN A 56 -18.78 3.24 -6.55
C ASN A 56 -17.38 2.90 -6.03
N ASP A 57 -16.48 3.87 -6.12
CA ASP A 57 -15.09 3.69 -5.71
C ASP A 57 -14.75 4.61 -4.53
N LEU A 58 -14.16 4.03 -3.50
CA LEU A 58 -13.50 4.73 -2.42
C LEU A 58 -11.99 4.70 -2.64
N ILE A 59 -11.42 5.87 -2.87
CA ILE A 59 -10.01 6.01 -3.22
C ILE A 59 -9.26 6.70 -2.09
N LEU A 60 -8.03 6.27 -1.84
CA LEU A 60 -7.06 6.98 -1.01
C LEU A 60 -5.70 6.98 -1.70
N SER A 61 -5.13 8.18 -1.83
CA SER A 61 -3.80 8.39 -2.38
C SER A 61 -2.88 8.94 -1.31
N ALA A 62 -1.63 8.53 -1.31
CA ALA A 62 -0.54 9.15 -0.59
C ALA A 62 0.66 9.30 -1.52
N VAL A 63 1.33 10.45 -1.46
CA VAL A 63 2.51 10.75 -2.28
C VAL A 63 3.57 11.45 -1.45
N ASP A 64 4.82 11.05 -1.66
CA ASP A 64 6.01 11.79 -1.25
C ASP A 64 6.86 12.17 -2.47
N PHE A 65 7.83 13.06 -2.25
CA PHE A 65 8.79 13.51 -3.26
C PHE A 65 10.23 13.29 -2.81
N GLY A 66 10.49 12.14 -2.18
CA GLY A 66 11.81 11.70 -1.77
C GLY A 66 12.47 10.78 -2.80
N GLN A 67 13.41 9.94 -2.36
CA GLN A 67 14.24 9.13 -3.26
C GLN A 67 13.49 7.99 -3.97
N GLY A 68 12.39 7.50 -3.41
CA GLY A 68 11.65 6.34 -3.91
C GLY A 68 12.18 4.98 -3.45
N VAL A 69 11.33 3.95 -3.56
CA VAL A 69 11.57 2.58 -3.09
C VAL A 69 12.70 1.89 -3.85
N PRO A 70 12.73 1.86 -5.20
CA PRO A 70 13.87 1.31 -5.93
C PRO A 70 15.21 1.94 -5.53
N ALA A 71 15.32 3.27 -5.55
CA ALA A 71 16.58 3.94 -5.19
C ALA A 71 17.03 3.60 -3.77
N LYS A 72 16.08 3.51 -2.82
CA LYS A 72 16.36 3.10 -1.44
C LYS A 72 16.89 1.69 -1.34
N ILE A 73 16.31 0.74 -2.07
CA ILE A 73 16.77 -0.65 -2.08
C ILE A 73 18.16 -0.75 -2.73
N ARG A 74 18.39 -0.09 -3.87
CA ARG A 74 19.72 -0.06 -4.53
C ARG A 74 20.80 0.46 -3.58
N SER A 75 20.48 1.51 -2.82
CA SER A 75 21.38 2.10 -1.82
C SER A 75 21.62 1.16 -0.63
N PHE A 76 20.57 0.50 -0.13
CA PHE A 76 20.68 -0.47 0.97
C PHE A 76 21.58 -1.67 0.63
N VAL A 77 21.50 -2.15 -0.62
CA VAL A 77 22.33 -3.26 -1.13
C VAL A 77 23.75 -2.79 -1.52
N GLY A 78 24.07 -1.50 -1.36
CA GLY A 78 25.19 -0.73 -1.93
C GLY A 78 26.64 -1.18 -1.68
N ARG A 79 26.87 -2.44 -1.29
CA ARG A 79 28.19 -3.11 -1.33
C ARG A 79 28.40 -3.94 -2.60
N ASP A 80 27.34 -4.29 -3.33
CA ASP A 80 27.44 -4.97 -4.63
C ASP A 80 27.36 -3.94 -5.76
N PRO A 81 28.37 -3.83 -6.65
CA PRO A 81 28.34 -2.92 -7.81
C PRO A 81 27.10 -3.13 -8.71
N ARG A 82 26.56 -4.36 -8.75
CA ARG A 82 25.37 -4.71 -9.53
C ARG A 82 24.06 -4.20 -8.90
N ALA A 83 24.11 -3.71 -7.66
CA ALA A 83 22.94 -3.21 -6.96
C ALA A 83 22.31 -2.02 -7.68
N GLN A 84 23.11 -1.16 -8.32
CA GLN A 84 22.61 0.02 -9.05
C GLN A 84 21.87 -0.37 -10.33
N ASP A 85 22.20 -1.52 -10.92
CA ASP A 85 21.57 -2.05 -12.14
C ASP A 85 20.31 -2.88 -11.85
N LEU A 86 19.91 -3.03 -10.57
CA LEU A 86 18.69 -3.76 -10.22
C LEU A 86 17.48 -3.06 -10.83
N PRO A 87 16.66 -3.74 -11.64
CA PRO A 87 15.50 -3.10 -12.25
C PRO A 87 14.44 -2.79 -11.19
N ALA A 88 13.70 -1.71 -11.38
CA ALA A 88 12.76 -1.20 -10.36
C ALA A 88 11.64 -2.19 -10.05
N ASP A 89 11.16 -2.95 -11.05
CA ASP A 89 10.19 -4.03 -10.85
C ASP A 89 10.71 -5.12 -9.91
N ALA A 90 11.99 -5.46 -9.98
CA ALA A 90 12.62 -6.41 -9.06
C ALA A 90 12.75 -5.82 -7.64
N CYS A 91 13.08 -4.54 -7.52
CA CYS A 91 13.09 -3.83 -6.25
C CYS A 91 11.71 -3.81 -5.59
N LEU A 92 10.66 -3.46 -6.36
CA LEU A 92 9.28 -3.46 -5.86
C LEU A 92 8.81 -4.86 -5.49
N ARG A 93 9.11 -5.87 -6.33
CA ARG A 93 8.83 -7.27 -6.01
C ARG A 93 9.51 -7.72 -4.73
N TRP A 94 10.73 -7.27 -4.47
CA TRP A 94 11.43 -7.53 -3.21
C TRP A 94 10.74 -6.82 -2.04
N ALA A 95 10.33 -5.56 -2.20
CA ALA A 95 9.64 -4.79 -1.16
C ALA A 95 8.28 -5.40 -0.76
N PHE A 96 7.60 -6.04 -1.71
CA PHE A 96 6.29 -6.66 -1.50
C PHE A 96 6.35 -8.08 -0.92
N LYS A 97 7.56 -8.66 -0.80
CA LYS A 97 7.74 -9.96 -0.13
C LYS A 97 7.72 -9.78 1.38
N ARG A 98 7.01 -10.69 2.04
CA ARG A 98 6.90 -10.75 3.50
C ARG A 98 8.28 -10.79 4.16
N GLY A 99 8.45 -9.99 5.20
CA GLY A 99 9.66 -9.95 6.03
C GLY A 99 10.79 -9.08 5.47
N ASN A 100 10.63 -8.51 4.27
CA ASN A 100 11.62 -7.59 3.71
C ASN A 100 11.37 -6.16 4.20
N SER A 101 12.43 -5.51 4.66
CA SER A 101 12.44 -4.11 5.05
C SER A 101 13.84 -3.54 4.81
N THR A 102 13.88 -2.26 4.44
CA THR A 102 15.13 -1.49 4.38
C THR A 102 15.47 -0.81 5.71
N CYS A 103 14.66 -1.03 6.76
CA CYS A 103 14.87 -0.46 8.10
C CYS A 103 15.75 -1.41 8.96
N PRO A 104 16.77 -0.90 9.68
CA PRO A 104 17.69 -1.73 10.48
C PRO A 104 17.08 -2.28 11.78
N GLU A 105 16.00 -1.68 12.29
CA GLU A 105 15.37 -2.11 13.54
C GLU A 105 14.43 -3.30 13.29
N GLY A 106 14.84 -4.48 13.75
CA GLY A 106 14.28 -5.81 13.46
C GLY A 106 12.85 -6.11 13.94
N VAL A 107 11.91 -5.17 13.78
CA VAL A 107 10.48 -5.48 13.83
C VAL A 107 10.13 -6.16 12.52
N ALA A 108 9.61 -7.38 12.59
CA ALA A 108 9.15 -8.14 11.42
C ALA A 108 7.98 -7.41 10.74
N ARG A 109 8.28 -6.42 9.89
CA ARG A 109 7.34 -5.71 9.02
C ARG A 109 7.07 -6.58 7.78
N GLY A 110 5.82 -6.65 7.32
CA GLY A 110 5.43 -7.43 6.14
C GLY A 110 4.33 -8.47 6.35
N LEU A 111 3.86 -8.69 7.58
CA LEU A 111 2.62 -9.45 7.85
C LEU A 111 1.36 -8.73 7.33
N GLY A 112 1.43 -7.41 7.21
CA GLY A 112 0.29 -6.55 6.87
C GLY A 112 -0.12 -6.55 5.41
N LEU A 113 0.84 -6.69 4.49
CA LEU A 113 0.54 -6.56 3.08
C LEU A 113 -0.27 -7.76 2.56
N ASP A 114 -0.08 -8.95 3.13
CA ASP A 114 -0.84 -10.15 2.77
C ASP A 114 -2.33 -9.98 3.07
N LEU A 115 -2.68 -9.44 4.24
CA LEU A 115 -4.07 -9.11 4.57
C LEU A 115 -4.67 -8.10 3.58
N LEU A 116 -3.91 -7.04 3.25
CA LEU A 116 -4.40 -6.02 2.34
C LEU A 116 -4.58 -6.58 0.92
N LYS A 117 -3.67 -7.43 0.46
CA LYS A 117 -3.76 -8.15 -0.83
C LYS A 117 -5.02 -9.02 -0.88
N GLU A 118 -5.26 -9.81 0.16
CA GLU A 118 -6.45 -10.66 0.28
C GLU A 118 -7.73 -9.82 0.26
N PHE A 119 -7.79 -8.77 1.08
CA PHE A 119 -8.95 -7.88 1.12
C PHE A 119 -9.22 -7.21 -0.23
N ILE A 120 -8.18 -6.70 -0.90
CA ILE A 120 -8.30 -6.08 -2.23
C ILE A 120 -8.87 -7.06 -3.26
N GLN A 121 -8.42 -8.32 -3.24
CA GLN A 121 -8.91 -9.35 -4.16
C GLN A 121 -10.39 -9.66 -3.91
N ILE A 122 -10.78 -9.81 -2.64
CA ILE A 122 -12.17 -10.11 -2.25
C ILE A 122 -13.09 -8.92 -2.58
N ASN A 123 -12.67 -7.70 -2.24
CA ASN A 123 -13.41 -6.47 -2.54
C ASN A 123 -13.38 -6.10 -4.04
N GLN A 124 -12.54 -6.75 -4.84
CA GLN A 124 -12.29 -6.43 -6.26
C GLN A 124 -11.79 -4.99 -6.49
N GLY A 125 -11.09 -4.46 -5.50
CA GLY A 125 -10.40 -3.18 -5.58
C GLY A 125 -9.02 -3.31 -6.24
N LYS A 126 -8.17 -2.32 -5.99
CA LYS A 126 -6.76 -2.35 -6.40
C LYS A 126 -5.86 -1.53 -5.47
N LEU A 127 -4.61 -1.95 -5.34
CA LEU A 127 -3.51 -1.18 -4.76
C LEU A 127 -2.43 -0.99 -5.81
N GLU A 128 -2.09 0.26 -6.07
CA GLU A 128 -1.08 0.68 -7.03
C GLU A 128 0.04 1.41 -6.30
N ILE A 129 1.29 1.10 -6.66
CA ILE A 129 2.47 1.81 -6.18
C ILE A 129 3.30 2.24 -7.38
N TYR A 130 3.57 3.54 -7.46
CA TYR A 130 4.48 4.13 -8.44
C TYR A 130 5.69 4.67 -7.70
N SER A 131 6.91 4.28 -8.09
CA SER A 131 8.10 4.79 -7.43
C SER A 131 9.33 4.67 -8.33
N ASN A 132 10.03 5.78 -8.54
CA ASN A 132 11.02 5.92 -9.61
C ASN A 132 10.40 5.45 -10.94
N GLU A 133 11.09 4.58 -11.67
CA GLU A 133 10.60 3.92 -12.89
C GLU A 133 9.81 2.64 -12.62
N GLY A 134 9.52 2.31 -11.36
CA GLY A 134 8.78 1.11 -10.98
C GLY A 134 7.28 1.35 -10.85
N TYR A 135 6.50 0.37 -11.29
CA TYR A 135 5.08 0.26 -11.06
C TYR A 135 4.74 -1.12 -10.50
N ALA A 136 3.94 -1.15 -9.43
CA ALA A 136 3.34 -2.35 -8.87
C ALA A 136 1.83 -2.19 -8.80
N ILE A 137 1.09 -3.25 -9.15
CA ILE A 137 -0.35 -3.33 -8.95
C ILE A 137 -0.72 -4.67 -8.31
N ILE A 138 -1.61 -4.58 -7.33
CA ILE A 138 -2.33 -5.71 -6.73
C ILE A 138 -3.80 -5.49 -7.04
N ASP A 139 -4.43 -6.45 -7.67
CA ASP A 139 -5.87 -6.48 -7.89
C ASP A 139 -6.39 -7.92 -7.86
N LYS A 140 -7.65 -8.12 -8.29
CA LYS A 140 -8.30 -9.43 -8.38
C LYS A 140 -7.50 -10.46 -9.20
N ASP A 141 -6.64 -10.02 -10.11
CA ASP A 141 -5.85 -10.90 -10.99
C ASP A 141 -4.43 -11.16 -10.43
N GLY A 142 -4.14 -10.68 -9.22
CA GLY A 142 -2.90 -10.91 -8.51
C GLY A 142 -1.93 -9.73 -8.56
N GLU A 143 -0.64 -10.03 -8.39
CA GLU A 143 0.43 -9.02 -8.31
C GLU A 143 1.18 -8.91 -9.63
N ARG A 144 1.35 -7.68 -10.13
CA ARG A 144 2.14 -7.40 -11.33
C ARG A 144 3.11 -6.25 -11.04
N PHE A 145 4.33 -6.40 -11.56
CA PHE A 145 5.42 -5.45 -11.39
C PHE A 145 5.98 -5.12 -12.77
N THR A 146 6.26 -3.85 -13.04
CA THR A 146 6.68 -3.39 -14.37
C THR A 146 7.61 -2.19 -14.24
N ASN A 147 8.58 -2.10 -15.16
CA ASN A 147 9.37 -0.90 -15.35
C ASN A 147 8.67 0.01 -16.37
N LEU A 148 8.42 1.25 -16.01
CA LEU A 148 7.85 2.28 -16.86
C LEU A 148 8.96 3.02 -17.63
N ASN A 149 8.59 3.65 -18.74
CA ASN A 149 9.49 4.51 -19.52
C ASN A 149 9.60 5.93 -18.95
N ILE A 150 8.93 6.19 -17.82
CA ILE A 150 8.95 7.45 -17.09
C ILE A 150 9.41 7.16 -15.67
N SER A 151 10.09 8.11 -15.04
CA SER A 151 10.53 8.00 -13.65
C SER A 151 9.99 9.16 -12.83
N PHE A 152 9.55 8.86 -11.61
CA PHE A 152 9.09 9.80 -10.61
C PHE A 152 9.98 9.69 -9.36
N GLU A 153 10.68 10.76 -9.01
CA GLU A 153 11.43 10.82 -7.75
C GLU A 153 10.46 10.96 -6.56
N GLY A 154 10.10 9.80 -6.01
CA GLY A 154 9.20 9.68 -4.88
C GLY A 154 8.47 8.33 -4.88
N THR A 155 7.44 8.24 -4.05
CA THR A 155 6.52 7.10 -4.02
C THR A 155 5.09 7.62 -4.01
N VAL A 156 4.26 7.10 -4.92
CA VAL A 156 2.80 7.23 -4.88
C VAL A 156 2.24 5.88 -4.47
N VAL A 157 1.37 5.88 -3.47
CA VAL A 157 0.56 4.74 -3.04
C VAL A 157 -0.89 5.09 -3.27
N HIS A 158 -1.60 4.28 -4.05
CA HIS A 158 -2.98 4.51 -4.42
C HIS A 158 -3.80 3.25 -4.16
N ILE A 159 -4.79 3.34 -3.27
CA ILE A 159 -5.73 2.25 -3.01
C ILE A 159 -7.12 2.66 -3.46
N THR A 160 -7.77 1.76 -4.21
CA THR A 160 -9.17 1.86 -4.64
C THR A 160 -9.91 0.68 -4.04
N LEU A 161 -10.99 0.96 -3.33
CA LEU A 161 -11.91 -0.04 -2.79
C LEU A 161 -13.27 0.14 -3.46
N ARG A 162 -13.92 -0.96 -3.82
CA ARG A 162 -15.29 -0.93 -4.32
C ARG A 162 -16.24 -0.73 -3.14
N CYS A 163 -17.12 0.25 -3.29
CA CYS A 163 -18.28 0.49 -2.43
C CYS A 163 -19.42 -0.43 -2.88
N ASP A 164 -19.65 -1.50 -2.13
CA ASP A 164 -20.77 -2.41 -2.33
C ASP A 164 -21.51 -2.69 -1.01
N GLU A 165 -22.59 -3.47 -1.11
CA GLU A 165 -23.45 -3.79 0.04
C GLU A 165 -22.91 -4.97 0.88
N ASN A 166 -21.77 -5.55 0.50
CA ASN A 166 -21.21 -6.71 1.20
C ASN A 166 -20.64 -6.30 2.56
N LEU A 167 -20.93 -7.10 3.60
CA LEU A 167 -20.24 -6.98 4.88
C LEU A 167 -18.96 -7.83 4.85
N TYR A 168 -17.82 -7.17 4.96
CA TYR A 168 -16.52 -7.83 5.05
C TYR A 168 -16.11 -7.98 6.52
N HIS A 169 -15.75 -9.21 6.89
CA HIS A 169 -15.23 -9.53 8.21
C HIS A 169 -14.25 -10.70 8.08
N PHE A 170 -13.49 -10.95 9.13
CA PHE A 170 -12.64 -12.13 9.19
C PHE A 170 -13.47 -13.39 9.48
N ASN A 171 -13.01 -14.55 8.98
CA ASN A 171 -13.73 -15.82 9.13
C ASN A 171 -13.91 -16.29 10.59
N ASP A 172 -13.02 -15.87 11.50
CA ASP A 172 -13.08 -16.18 12.95
C ASP A 172 -13.93 -15.16 13.74
N GLU A 173 -14.46 -14.13 13.09
CA GLU A 173 -15.48 -13.29 13.71
C GLU A 173 -16.79 -14.07 13.74
N ALA A 174 -17.34 -14.25 14.94
CA ALA A 174 -18.68 -14.81 15.09
C ALA A 174 -19.64 -13.95 14.25
N ASP A 175 -20.50 -14.62 13.49
CA ASP A 175 -21.56 -13.97 12.74
C ASP A 175 -22.30 -13.04 13.72
N PRO A 176 -22.38 -11.71 13.46
CA PRO A 176 -23.15 -10.83 14.31
C PRO A 176 -24.59 -11.33 14.22
N SER A 177 -24.98 -12.05 15.25
CA SER A 177 -26.22 -12.82 15.29
C SER A 177 -27.35 -11.81 15.19
N TYR A 178 -28.08 -11.84 14.06
CA TYR A 178 -29.35 -11.12 13.91
C TYR A 178 -30.48 -11.95 14.52
#